data_AF-A0A7V9V4P9-F1
#
_entry.id   AF-A0A7V9V4P9-F1
#
_cell.length_a   1.000
_cell.length_b   1.000
_cell.length_c   1.000
_cell.angle_alpha   90.00
_cell.angle_beta   90.00
_cell.angle_gamma   90.00
#
_symmetry.space_group_name_H-M   'P 1'
#
loop_
_entity.id
_entity.type
_entity.pdbx_description
1 polymer ?
#
loop_
_entity_poly.entity_id
_entity_poly.type
_entity_poly.pdbx_seq_one_letter_code
_entity_poly.pdbx_strand_id
1 'polypeptide(L)'
;MNRNLGFVYSMSRWFTEHPDEEQTKKMDSKLQVPFVCQFIGMRWSYEELVVAQAKLNPLTRRQEQVNAEIQRLAADGKQAQAAVRLAELKEVLAVLSGLEADSPAEVDRYLSLIDEVVQRKRPFNRADFQAATGPVTAEQLYTNQKVSDLSSNAEMEQNDYRRGNKPNVFFGERKRYLGMEFSVFAFNTDVLIGSTLALLGLLHWLLRRQLEVRRG
;
A
#
# COMPACT_ATOMS: atom_id res chain seq x y z
N MET A 1 4.70 -26.27 -23.81
CA MET A 1 6.18 -26.17 -23.85
C MET A 1 6.61 -25.05 -22.92
N ASN A 2 7.25 -25.41 -21.80
CA ASN A 2 7.37 -24.61 -20.59
C ASN A 2 8.72 -23.88 -20.55
N ARG A 3 8.78 -22.66 -21.12
CA ARG A 3 10.04 -21.86 -21.25
C ARG A 3 10.45 -21.10 -19.97
N ASN A 4 9.60 -21.06 -18.94
CA ASN A 4 9.87 -20.30 -17.70
C ASN A 4 10.53 -21.11 -16.57
N LEU A 5 10.60 -22.45 -16.67
CA LEU A 5 11.21 -23.27 -15.63
C LEU A 5 12.75 -23.12 -15.59
N GLY A 6 13.40 -22.96 -16.74
CA GLY A 6 14.86 -22.81 -16.81
C GLY A 6 15.36 -21.54 -16.14
N PHE A 7 14.63 -20.43 -16.28
CA PHE A 7 14.99 -19.15 -15.68
C PHE A 7 14.77 -19.14 -14.16
N VAL A 8 13.63 -19.69 -13.70
CA VAL A 8 13.35 -19.83 -12.26
C VAL A 8 14.37 -20.76 -11.60
N TYR A 9 14.71 -21.88 -12.25
CA TYR A 9 15.71 -22.83 -11.76
C TYR A 9 17.14 -22.24 -11.76
N SER A 10 17.52 -21.49 -12.80
CA SER A 10 18.83 -20.83 -12.83
C SER A 10 18.95 -19.74 -11.78
N MET A 11 17.87 -18.98 -11.52
CA MET A 11 17.86 -17.98 -10.46
C MET A 11 17.89 -18.62 -9.07
N SER A 12 17.07 -19.63 -8.81
CA SER A 12 17.10 -20.33 -7.52
C SER A 12 18.46 -20.94 -7.24
N ARG A 13 19.10 -21.51 -8.27
CA ARG A 13 20.44 -22.09 -8.17
C ARG A 13 21.52 -21.04 -7.92
N TRP A 14 21.49 -19.92 -8.64
CA TRP A 14 22.44 -18.82 -8.44
C TRP A 14 22.34 -18.21 -7.03
N PHE A 15 21.11 -18.03 -6.50
CA PHE A 15 20.90 -17.60 -5.11
C PHE A 15 21.35 -18.62 -4.06
N THR A 16 21.33 -19.92 -4.39
CA THR A 16 21.81 -20.97 -3.48
C THR A 16 23.34 -21.11 -3.52
N GLU A 17 23.95 -20.87 -4.68
CA GLU A 17 25.39 -21.02 -4.89
C GLU A 17 26.20 -19.78 -4.50
N HIS A 18 25.60 -18.58 -4.38
CA HIS A 18 26.28 -17.34 -3.98
C HIS A 18 25.58 -16.66 -2.77
N PRO A 19 25.54 -17.31 -1.59
CA PRO A 19 25.09 -16.66 -0.36
C PRO A 19 26.18 -15.67 0.08
N ASP A 20 25.98 -14.39 -0.21
CA ASP A 20 26.83 -13.33 0.31
C ASP A 20 26.67 -13.31 1.84
N GLU A 21 27.71 -13.67 2.60
CA GLU A 21 27.64 -13.81 4.07
C GLU A 21 27.21 -12.51 4.79
N GLU A 22 27.40 -11.35 4.14
CA GLU A 22 26.84 -10.08 4.60
C GLU A 22 25.33 -9.92 4.32
N GLN A 23 24.80 -10.51 3.25
CA GLN A 23 23.37 -10.48 2.93
C GLN A 23 22.58 -11.39 3.86
N THR A 24 23.12 -12.54 4.27
CA THR A 24 22.48 -13.43 5.25
C THR A 24 22.31 -12.76 6.62
N LYS A 25 23.20 -11.84 6.98
CA LYS A 25 23.09 -11.02 8.22
C LYS A 25 22.18 -9.80 8.05
N LYS A 26 22.00 -9.31 6.82
CA LYS A 26 21.10 -8.18 6.47
C LYS A 26 19.67 -8.64 6.13
N MET A 27 19.47 -9.89 5.69
CA MET A 27 18.19 -10.55 5.36
C MET A 27 17.45 -11.08 6.61
N ASP A 28 17.50 -10.34 7.72
CA ASP A 28 16.77 -10.69 8.95
C ASP A 28 15.23 -10.51 8.78
N SER A 29 14.80 -10.12 7.57
CA SER A 29 13.41 -9.91 7.16
C SER A 29 13.04 -10.82 6.00
N LYS A 30 12.04 -11.69 6.21
CA LYS A 30 11.50 -12.59 5.16
C LYS A 30 10.84 -11.83 4.01
N LEU A 31 10.48 -10.57 4.22
CA LEU A 31 9.83 -9.69 3.24
C LEU A 31 10.82 -8.71 2.59
N GLN A 32 12.12 -8.77 2.92
CA GLN A 32 13.13 -7.97 2.25
C GLN A 32 13.41 -8.49 0.84
N VAL A 33 13.58 -7.55 -0.08
CA VAL A 33 13.61 -7.84 -1.51
C VAL A 33 15.05 -8.00 -2.00
N PRO A 34 15.39 -9.14 -2.63
CA PRO A 34 16.69 -9.33 -3.28
C PRO A 34 16.90 -8.31 -4.41
N PHE A 35 18.13 -7.84 -4.59
CA PHE A 35 18.49 -6.77 -5.54
C PHE A 35 18.04 -7.05 -6.99
N VAL A 36 18.14 -8.30 -7.46
CA VAL A 36 17.74 -8.68 -8.82
C VAL A 36 16.24 -8.50 -9.07
N CYS A 37 15.42 -8.71 -8.04
CA CYS A 37 13.97 -8.53 -8.14
C CYS A 37 13.59 -7.06 -8.36
N GLN A 38 14.48 -6.10 -8.07
CA GLN A 38 14.24 -4.66 -8.28
C GLN A 38 14.19 -4.27 -9.77
N PHE A 39 14.63 -5.13 -10.69
CA PHE A 39 14.62 -4.83 -12.13
C PHE A 39 13.42 -5.43 -12.86
N ILE A 40 12.57 -6.19 -12.19
CA ILE A 40 11.39 -6.81 -12.80
C ILE A 40 10.22 -5.83 -12.70
N GLY A 41 9.91 -5.09 -13.77
CA GLY A 41 8.81 -4.11 -13.79
C GLY A 41 7.48 -4.67 -13.26
N MET A 42 7.14 -5.93 -13.61
CA MET A 42 5.93 -6.61 -13.13
C MET A 42 5.83 -6.71 -11.61
N ARG A 43 6.95 -6.79 -10.89
CA ARG A 43 6.97 -6.83 -9.43
C ARG A 43 6.49 -5.50 -8.85
N TRP A 44 6.98 -4.37 -9.37
CA TRP A 44 6.57 -3.05 -8.90
C TRP A 44 5.11 -2.78 -9.20
N SER A 45 4.63 -3.17 -10.38
CA SER A 45 3.19 -3.11 -10.69
C SER A 45 2.35 -3.97 -9.75
N TYR A 46 2.81 -5.19 -9.43
CA TYR A 46 2.11 -6.07 -8.51
C TYR A 46 2.10 -5.53 -7.07
N GLU A 47 3.24 -5.04 -6.59
CA GLU A 47 3.35 -4.41 -5.28
C GLU A 47 2.43 -3.20 -5.17
N GLU A 48 2.44 -2.33 -6.19
CA GLU A 48 1.57 -1.17 -6.26
C GLU A 48 0.09 -1.56 -6.24
N LEU A 49 -0.30 -2.57 -7.02
CA LEU A 49 -1.68 -3.05 -7.07
C LEU A 49 -2.15 -3.60 -5.71
N VAL A 50 -1.32 -4.42 -5.06
CA VAL A 50 -1.66 -5.02 -3.75
C VAL A 50 -1.78 -3.94 -2.68
N VAL A 51 -0.83 -3.00 -2.63
CA VAL A 51 -0.91 -1.89 -1.66
C VAL A 51 -2.09 -0.97 -1.98
N ALA A 52 -2.36 -0.69 -3.26
CA ALA A 52 -3.54 0.08 -3.68
C ALA A 52 -4.84 -0.58 -3.21
N GLN A 53 -4.96 -1.89 -3.36
CA GLN A 53 -6.15 -2.62 -2.91
C GLN A 53 -6.30 -2.57 -1.39
N ALA A 54 -5.20 -2.69 -0.64
CA ALA A 54 -5.22 -2.60 0.81
C ALA A 54 -5.58 -1.19 1.30
N LYS A 55 -5.09 -0.13 0.64
CA LYS A 55 -5.07 1.23 1.20
C LYS A 55 -6.01 2.22 0.53
N LEU A 56 -6.24 2.07 -0.77
CA LEU A 56 -7.07 3.00 -1.55
C LEU A 56 -8.52 2.56 -1.69
N ASN A 57 -8.91 1.45 -1.06
CA ASN A 57 -10.30 1.04 -1.05
C ASN A 57 -11.18 2.05 -0.27
N PRO A 58 -12.48 2.15 -0.60
CA PRO A 58 -13.39 3.13 -0.01
C PRO A 58 -13.43 3.14 1.53
N LEU A 59 -13.29 1.97 2.17
CA LEU A 59 -13.36 1.86 3.61
C LEU A 59 -12.04 2.28 4.28
N THR A 60 -10.94 1.63 3.91
CA THR A 60 -9.62 1.85 4.53
C THR A 60 -9.15 3.29 4.33
N ARG A 61 -9.36 3.86 3.15
CA ARG A 61 -9.01 5.27 2.89
C ARG A 61 -9.66 6.23 3.89
N ARG A 62 -10.93 6.00 4.23
CA ARG A 62 -11.68 6.83 5.19
C ARG A 62 -11.21 6.59 6.62
N GLN A 63 -10.99 5.34 7.00
CA GLN A 63 -10.44 4.99 8.31
C GLN A 63 -9.07 5.64 8.54
N GLU A 64 -8.17 5.58 7.54
CA GLU A 64 -6.85 6.22 7.62
C GLU A 64 -6.93 7.74 7.67
N GLN A 65 -7.81 8.36 6.88
CA GLN A 65 -8.03 9.80 6.93
C GLN A 65 -8.52 10.25 8.32
N VAL A 66 -9.50 9.56 8.88
CA VAL A 66 -10.04 9.83 10.22
C VAL A 66 -8.96 9.62 11.28
N ASN A 67 -8.21 8.51 11.21
CA ASN A 67 -7.14 8.20 12.16
C ASN A 67 -5.99 9.22 12.09
N ALA A 68 -5.62 9.70 10.90
CA ALA A 68 -4.62 10.75 10.74
C ALA A 68 -5.06 12.08 11.37
N GLU A 69 -6.32 12.47 11.22
CA GLU A 69 -6.86 13.67 11.89
C GLU A 69 -6.91 13.47 13.42
N ILE A 70 -7.30 12.30 13.91
CA ILE A 70 -7.26 11.93 15.33
C ILE A 70 -5.84 12.08 15.90
N GLN A 71 -4.83 11.50 15.24
CA GLN A 71 -3.44 11.57 15.71
C GLN A 71 -2.91 13.00 15.74
N ARG A 72 -3.25 13.81 14.72
CA ARG A 72 -2.88 15.22 14.67
C ARG A 72 -3.49 16.00 15.82
N LEU A 73 -4.80 15.85 16.05
CA LEU A 73 -5.50 16.53 17.15
C LEU A 73 -5.02 16.07 18.53
N ALA A 74 -4.71 14.78 18.68
CA ALA A 74 -4.17 14.23 19.92
C ALA A 74 -2.78 14.81 20.26
N ALA A 75 -1.95 15.09 19.25
CA ALA A 75 -0.66 15.73 19.44
C ALA A 75 -0.78 17.22 19.84
N ASP A 76 -1.79 17.93 19.33
CA ASP A 76 -1.94 19.37 19.54
C ASP A 76 -2.57 19.74 20.92
N GLY A 77 -3.33 18.83 21.54
CA GLY A 77 -3.62 18.70 22.99
C GLY A 77 -4.17 19.90 23.80
N LYS A 78 -4.22 21.13 23.27
CA LYS A 78 -4.32 22.36 24.09
C LYS A 78 -5.65 23.11 23.98
N GLN A 79 -6.57 22.70 23.09
CA GLN A 79 -7.82 23.42 22.83
C GLN A 79 -9.06 22.58 23.16
N ALA A 80 -9.99 23.15 23.92
CA ALA A 80 -11.26 22.50 24.27
C ALA A 80 -12.08 22.11 23.02
N GLN A 81 -12.07 22.94 21.97
CA GLN A 81 -12.76 22.65 20.71
C GLN A 81 -12.09 21.49 19.94
N ALA A 82 -10.76 21.33 20.06
CA ALA A 82 -10.05 20.18 19.50
C ALA A 82 -10.40 18.88 20.25
N ALA A 83 -10.65 18.95 21.55
CA ALA A 83 -11.09 17.78 22.34
C ALA A 83 -12.49 17.28 21.91
N VAL A 84 -13.42 18.20 21.65
CA VAL A 84 -14.76 17.84 21.13
C VAL A 84 -14.65 17.17 19.76
N ARG A 85 -13.88 17.76 18.83
CA ARG A 85 -13.67 17.17 17.50
C ARG A 85 -12.95 15.82 17.57
N LEU A 86 -12.00 15.67 18.49
CA LEU A 86 -11.31 14.40 18.70
C LEU A 86 -12.27 13.31 19.17
N ALA A 87 -13.19 13.62 20.09
CA ALA A 87 -14.21 12.67 20.53
C ALA A 87 -15.15 12.29 19.38
N GLU A 88 -15.61 13.28 18.61
CA GLU A 88 -16.44 13.07 17.42
C GLU A 88 -15.79 12.13 16.41
N LEU A 89 -14.51 12.37 16.06
CA LEU A 89 -13.78 11.53 15.11
C LEU A 89 -13.55 10.11 15.61
N LYS A 90 -13.37 9.92 16.93
CA LYS A 90 -13.28 8.57 17.52
C LYS A 90 -14.60 7.81 17.37
N GLU A 91 -15.73 8.48 17.54
CA GLU A 91 -17.03 7.87 17.30
C GLU A 91 -17.25 7.54 15.82
N VAL A 92 -16.87 8.46 14.92
CA VAL A 92 -16.89 8.20 13.46
C VAL A 92 -16.03 6.98 13.11
N LEU A 93 -14.83 6.86 13.68
CA LEU A 93 -13.96 5.71 13.44
C LEU A 93 -14.60 4.41 13.95
N ALA A 94 -15.22 4.44 15.13
CA ALA A 94 -15.93 3.27 15.66
C ALA A 94 -17.09 2.83 14.75
N VAL A 95 -17.85 3.78 14.19
CA VAL A 95 -18.90 3.48 13.21
C VAL A 95 -18.32 2.93 11.91
N LEU A 96 -17.25 3.55 11.38
CA LEU A 96 -16.58 3.07 10.16
C LEU A 96 -16.07 1.62 10.31
N SER A 97 -15.48 1.28 11.45
CA SER A 97 -14.94 -0.06 11.72
C SER A 97 -16.02 -1.14 11.89
N GLY A 98 -17.23 -0.77 12.30
CA GLY A 98 -18.35 -1.69 12.47
C GLY A 98 -19.49 -1.44 11.49
N LEU A 99 -19.22 -0.86 10.32
CA LEU A 99 -20.28 -0.43 9.41
C LEU A 99 -20.95 -1.63 8.73
N GLU A 100 -22.24 -1.78 8.99
CA GLU A 100 -23.09 -2.83 8.44
C GLU A 100 -24.36 -2.22 7.85
N ALA A 101 -24.99 -2.93 6.91
CA ALA A 101 -26.27 -2.53 6.33
C ALA A 101 -27.02 -3.72 5.72
N ASP A 102 -28.27 -3.48 5.34
CA ASP A 102 -29.09 -4.48 4.64
C ASP A 102 -28.67 -4.67 3.18
N SER A 103 -28.01 -3.66 2.59
CA SER A 103 -27.59 -3.70 1.19
C SER A 103 -26.27 -2.93 0.93
N PRO A 104 -25.53 -3.28 -0.13
CA PRO A 104 -24.32 -2.54 -0.51
C PRO A 104 -24.57 -1.05 -0.82
N ALA A 105 -25.72 -0.72 -1.40
CA ALA A 105 -26.09 0.67 -1.68
C ALA A 105 -26.28 1.49 -0.39
N GLU A 106 -26.75 0.84 0.67
CA GLU A 106 -26.92 1.49 1.96
C GLU A 106 -25.58 1.69 2.68
N VAL A 107 -24.65 0.75 2.56
CA VAL A 107 -23.26 0.97 3.01
C VAL A 107 -22.66 2.20 2.32
N ASP A 108 -22.80 2.33 1.00
CA ASP A 108 -22.28 3.48 0.25
C ASP A 108 -22.94 4.81 0.67
N ARG A 109 -24.25 4.78 0.98
CA ARG A 109 -24.96 5.92 1.57
C ARG A 109 -24.36 6.32 2.90
N TYR A 110 -24.09 5.36 3.80
CA TYR A 110 -23.46 5.64 5.09
C TYR A 110 -22.02 6.13 4.95
N LEU A 111 -21.25 5.61 3.99
CA LEU A 111 -19.89 6.13 3.72
C LEU A 111 -19.92 7.58 3.22
N SER A 112 -20.86 7.93 2.34
CA SER A 112 -21.06 9.30 1.88
C SER A 112 -21.47 10.23 3.04
N LEU A 113 -22.29 9.71 3.95
CA LEU A 113 -22.69 10.38 5.18
C LEU A 113 -21.49 10.75 6.06
N ILE A 114 -20.56 9.81 6.21
CA ILE A 114 -19.34 9.97 6.98
C ILE A 114 -18.41 10.98 6.30
N ASP A 115 -18.34 11.00 4.96
CA ASP A 115 -17.54 11.99 4.23
C ASP A 115 -17.97 13.42 4.54
N GLU A 116 -19.26 13.68 4.65
CA GLU A 116 -19.77 14.99 5.03
C GLU A 116 -19.35 15.40 6.45
N VAL A 117 -19.35 14.46 7.41
CA VAL A 117 -18.90 14.67 8.80
C VAL A 117 -17.39 14.94 8.86
N VAL A 118 -16.61 14.16 8.11
CA VAL A 118 -15.16 14.34 8.01
C VAL A 118 -14.83 15.68 7.36
N GLN A 119 -15.58 16.09 6.34
CA GLN A 119 -15.45 17.40 5.66
C GLN A 119 -16.03 18.58 6.46
N ARG A 120 -16.53 18.35 7.68
CA ARG A 120 -17.12 19.38 8.56
C ARG A 120 -18.35 20.08 7.96
N LYS A 121 -19.03 19.42 7.02
CA LYS A 121 -20.28 19.92 6.42
C LYS A 121 -21.47 19.73 7.36
N ARG A 122 -21.35 18.80 8.30
CA ARG A 122 -22.37 18.48 9.30
C ARG A 122 -21.72 17.95 10.59
N PRO A 123 -22.40 18.06 11.73
CA PRO A 123 -22.00 17.35 12.94
C PRO A 123 -22.28 15.84 12.81
N PHE A 124 -21.48 15.04 13.50
CA PHE A 124 -21.74 13.63 13.69
C PHE A 124 -22.98 13.42 14.55
N ASN A 125 -23.84 12.50 14.14
CA ASN A 125 -24.96 12.05 14.95
C ASN A 125 -25.06 10.53 14.84
N ARG A 126 -24.88 9.84 15.97
CA ARG A 126 -24.96 8.37 16.03
C ARG A 126 -26.35 7.84 15.67
N ALA A 127 -27.40 8.64 15.87
CA ALA A 127 -28.76 8.26 15.51
C ALA A 127 -28.92 7.96 14.01
N ASP A 128 -28.15 8.64 13.17
CA ASP A 128 -28.19 8.48 11.72
C ASP A 128 -27.72 7.08 11.26
N PHE A 129 -27.05 6.34 12.15
CA PHE A 129 -26.52 4.99 11.92
C PHE A 129 -27.22 3.91 12.76
N GLN A 130 -28.34 4.22 13.43
CA GLN A 130 -29.06 3.20 14.22
C GLN A 130 -29.62 2.06 13.36
N ALA A 131 -29.92 2.34 12.09
CA ALA A 131 -30.34 1.34 11.11
C ALA A 131 -29.16 0.65 10.40
N ALA A 132 -27.91 0.94 10.78
CA ALA A 132 -26.72 0.29 10.24
C ALA A 132 -26.51 -1.08 10.92
N THR A 133 -27.49 -1.97 10.79
CA THR A 133 -27.45 -3.35 11.27
C THR A 133 -27.97 -4.22 10.15
N GLY A 134 -27.17 -5.18 9.69
CA GLY A 134 -27.59 -6.03 8.58
C GLY A 134 -26.52 -7.05 8.20
N PRO A 135 -26.83 -7.98 7.27
CA PRO A 135 -25.93 -9.07 6.91
C PRO A 135 -24.71 -8.63 6.08
N VAL A 136 -24.74 -7.42 5.50
CA VAL A 136 -23.68 -6.94 4.62
C VAL A 136 -22.78 -5.97 5.37
N THR A 137 -21.49 -6.30 5.49
CA THR A 137 -20.52 -5.44 6.16
C THR A 137 -19.66 -4.68 5.15
N ALA A 138 -19.24 -3.46 5.51
CA ALA A 138 -18.34 -2.67 4.67
C ALA A 138 -16.99 -3.37 4.46
N GLU A 139 -16.51 -4.11 5.45
CA GLU A 139 -15.30 -4.91 5.35
C GLU A 139 -15.44 -6.00 4.28
N GLN A 140 -16.56 -6.73 4.24
CA GLN A 140 -16.81 -7.76 3.22
C GLN A 140 -16.88 -7.17 1.80
N LEU A 141 -17.40 -5.96 1.65
CA LEU A 141 -17.57 -5.32 0.35
C LEU A 141 -16.26 -4.75 -0.22
N TYR A 142 -15.44 -4.12 0.63
CA TYR A 142 -14.34 -3.28 0.16
C TYR A 142 -12.96 -3.80 0.54
N THR A 143 -12.86 -4.74 1.48
CA THR A 143 -11.57 -5.25 1.94
C THR A 143 -11.36 -6.68 1.46
N ASN A 144 -10.12 -6.99 1.12
CA ASN A 144 -9.68 -8.37 0.95
C ASN A 144 -8.79 -8.70 2.14
N GLN A 145 -9.26 -9.57 3.02
CA GLN A 145 -8.58 -9.88 4.28
C GLN A 145 -7.13 -10.34 4.04
N LYS A 146 -6.89 -11.19 3.05
CA LYS A 146 -5.53 -11.66 2.73
C LYS A 146 -4.60 -10.55 2.29
N VAL A 147 -5.10 -9.59 1.50
CA VAL A 147 -4.31 -8.43 1.06
C VAL A 147 -4.06 -7.45 2.21
N SER A 148 -5.07 -7.23 3.05
CA SER A 148 -4.95 -6.45 4.28
C SER A 148 -3.88 -7.03 5.21
N ASP A 149 -3.90 -8.36 5.42
CA ASP A 149 -2.93 -9.06 6.26
C ASP A 149 -1.50 -8.94 5.70
N LEU A 150 -1.33 -8.99 4.37
CA LEU A 150 -0.01 -8.80 3.74
C LEU A 150 0.52 -7.38 3.98
N SER A 151 -0.32 -6.34 3.82
CA SER A 151 0.07 -4.95 4.08
C SER A 151 0.39 -4.73 5.55
N SER A 152 -0.47 -5.21 6.45
CA SER A 152 -0.31 -5.06 7.90
C SER A 152 0.97 -5.74 8.41
N ASN A 153 1.26 -6.96 7.94
CA ASN A 153 2.51 -7.64 8.25
C ASN A 153 3.74 -6.87 7.76
N ALA A 154 3.67 -6.30 6.55
CA ALA A 154 4.75 -5.48 6.01
C ALA A 154 4.97 -4.20 6.81
N GLU A 155 3.90 -3.52 7.21
CA GLU A 155 3.94 -2.32 8.05
C GLU A 155 4.48 -2.62 9.44
N MET A 156 4.06 -3.72 10.06
CA MET A 156 4.57 -4.16 11.36
C MET A 156 6.07 -4.42 11.29
N GLU A 157 6.54 -5.10 10.24
CA GLU A 157 7.95 -5.39 10.06
C GLU A 157 8.79 -4.13 9.78
N GLN A 158 8.21 -3.15 9.09
CA GLN A 158 8.86 -1.88 8.80
C GLN A 158 8.91 -0.94 10.01
N ASN A 159 7.89 -0.99 10.87
CA ASN A 159 7.75 -0.12 12.04
C ASN A 159 8.14 -0.80 13.36
N ASP A 160 8.75 -1.98 13.31
CA ASP A 160 9.26 -2.66 14.51
C ASP A 160 10.32 -1.79 15.22
N TYR A 161 9.92 -1.24 16.37
CA TYR A 161 10.75 -0.37 17.21
C TYR A 161 11.97 -1.08 17.81
N ARG A 162 11.97 -2.42 17.82
CA ARG A 162 13.09 -3.23 18.32
C ARG A 162 14.26 -3.23 17.35
N ARG A 163 14.01 -2.87 16.08
CA ARG A 163 15.03 -2.75 15.04
C ARG A 163 15.52 -1.31 15.01
N GLY A 164 16.84 -1.12 15.14
CA GLY A 164 17.46 0.22 15.04
C GLY A 164 17.39 0.82 13.63
N ASN A 165 16.97 0.04 12.63
CA ASN A 165 16.78 0.46 11.24
C ASN A 165 15.41 -0.01 10.73
N LYS A 166 14.75 0.81 9.91
CA LYS A 166 13.48 0.48 9.25
C LYS A 166 13.77 -0.12 7.87
N PRO A 167 13.66 -1.45 7.69
CA PRO A 167 14.00 -2.08 6.41
C PRO A 167 13.00 -1.69 5.31
N ASN A 168 13.44 -1.77 4.06
CA ASN A 168 12.54 -1.69 2.91
C ASN A 168 11.87 -3.05 2.71
N VAL A 169 10.61 -3.13 3.13
CA VAL A 169 9.80 -4.34 3.13
C VAL A 169 8.89 -4.38 1.90
N PHE A 170 8.69 -5.55 1.31
CA PHE A 170 7.70 -5.73 0.24
C PHE A 170 6.28 -5.44 0.74
N PHE A 171 5.49 -4.68 -0.03
CA PHE A 171 4.18 -4.14 0.37
C PHE A 171 4.21 -3.06 1.46
N GLY A 172 5.40 -2.61 1.90
CA GLY A 172 5.50 -1.44 2.76
C GLY A 172 5.09 -0.17 2.00
N GLU A 173 4.27 0.67 2.65
CA GLU A 173 3.74 1.91 2.07
C GLU A 173 4.81 2.96 1.77
N ARG A 174 5.90 2.92 2.55
CA ARG A 174 7.04 3.84 2.42
C ARG A 174 8.28 3.07 2.04
N LYS A 175 9.05 3.63 1.12
CA LYS A 175 10.39 3.15 0.75
C LYS A 175 11.41 4.17 1.20
N ARG A 176 12.42 3.73 1.95
CA ARG A 176 13.51 4.59 2.41
C ARG A 176 14.77 4.33 1.60
N TYR A 177 15.16 5.29 0.78
CA TYR A 177 16.39 5.23 -0.01
C TYR A 177 17.22 6.47 0.28
N LEU A 178 18.50 6.30 0.58
CA LEU A 178 19.45 7.40 0.87
C LEU A 178 18.97 8.37 1.97
N GLY A 179 18.26 7.85 2.97
CA GLY A 179 17.72 8.65 4.08
C GLY A 179 16.41 9.38 3.79
N MET A 180 15.96 9.42 2.53
CA MET A 180 14.68 10.01 2.11
C MET A 180 13.56 8.96 2.09
N GLU A 181 12.36 9.37 2.48
CA GLU A 181 11.15 8.53 2.43
C GLU A 181 10.34 8.83 1.17
N PHE A 182 10.07 7.79 0.38
CA PHE A 182 9.23 7.84 -0.81
C PHE A 182 7.96 7.04 -0.58
N SER A 183 6.82 7.53 -1.08
CA SER A 183 5.62 6.71 -1.19
C SER A 183 5.87 5.56 -2.16
N VAL A 184 5.39 4.36 -1.83
CA VAL A 184 5.47 3.19 -2.73
C VAL A 184 4.79 3.47 -4.07
N PHE A 185 3.72 4.27 -4.10
CA PHE A 185 3.04 4.64 -5.34
C PHE A 185 3.95 5.48 -6.25
N ALA A 186 4.55 6.54 -5.71
CA ALA A 186 5.46 7.39 -6.46
C ALA A 186 6.70 6.61 -6.94
N PHE A 187 7.30 5.85 -6.03
CA PHE A 187 8.49 5.06 -6.35
C PHE A 187 8.21 4.01 -7.44
N ASN A 188 7.11 3.25 -7.32
CA ASN A 188 6.77 2.22 -8.30
C ASN A 188 6.42 2.83 -9.65
N THR A 189 5.69 3.95 -9.67
CA THR A 189 5.38 4.69 -10.90
C THR A 189 6.65 5.17 -11.60
N ASP A 190 7.58 5.78 -10.86
CA ASP A 190 8.85 6.27 -11.42
C ASP A 190 9.69 5.12 -12.01
N VAL A 191 9.76 3.99 -11.31
CA VAL A 191 10.47 2.80 -11.81
C VAL A 191 9.81 2.24 -13.08
N LEU A 192 8.48 2.21 -13.15
CA LEU A 192 7.75 1.74 -14.33
C LEU A 192 7.95 2.66 -15.54
N ILE A 193 7.86 3.97 -15.35
CA ILE A 193 8.12 4.97 -16.39
C ILE A 193 9.58 4.85 -16.86
N GLY A 194 10.52 4.85 -15.92
CA GLY A 194 11.96 4.73 -16.21
C GLY A 194 12.29 3.45 -16.98
N SER A 195 11.75 2.31 -16.55
CA SER A 195 11.96 1.03 -17.22
C SER A 195 11.36 1.00 -18.64
N THR A 196 10.19 1.60 -18.84
CA THR A 196 9.53 1.68 -20.14
C THR A 196 10.32 2.55 -21.11
N LEU A 197 10.76 3.74 -20.67
CA LEU A 197 11.60 4.62 -21.46
C LEU A 197 12.94 3.97 -21.81
N ALA A 198 13.56 3.24 -20.86
CA ALA A 198 14.79 2.51 -21.11
C ALA A 198 14.61 1.42 -22.18
N LEU A 199 13.53 0.62 -22.09
CA LEU A 199 13.21 -0.40 -23.09
C LEU A 199 12.90 0.20 -24.46
N LEU A 200 12.17 1.31 -24.52
CA LEU A 200 11.90 2.03 -25.77
C LEU A 200 13.20 2.60 -26.37
N GLY A 201 14.08 3.17 -25.56
CA GLY A 201 15.39 3.65 -25.99
C GLY A 201 16.29 2.52 -26.52
N LEU A 202 16.31 1.38 -25.83
CA LEU A 202 17.04 0.19 -26.25
C LEU A 202 16.47 -0.38 -27.56
N LEU A 203 15.14 -0.47 -27.67
CA LEU A 203 14.47 -0.90 -28.89
C LEU A 203 14.81 0.04 -30.06
N HIS A 204 14.73 1.35 -29.83
CA HIS A 204 15.09 2.35 -30.84
C HIS A 204 16.56 2.20 -31.29
N TRP A 205 17.48 2.01 -30.35
CA TRP A 205 18.89 1.79 -30.63
C TRP A 205 19.14 0.50 -31.43
N LEU A 206 18.50 -0.61 -31.03
CA LEU A 206 18.60 -1.89 -31.73
C LEU A 206 18.05 -1.80 -33.15
N LEU A 207 16.88 -1.18 -33.33
CA LEU A 207 16.26 -0.99 -34.65
C LEU A 207 17.14 -0.12 -35.54
N ARG A 208 17.70 0.97 -35.01
CA ARG A 208 18.62 1.84 -35.76
C ARG A 208 19.87 1.07 -36.22
N ARG A 209 20.47 0.28 -35.33
CA ARG A 209 21.66 -0.53 -35.64
C ARG A 209 21.36 -1.63 -36.67
N GLN A 210 20.19 -2.26 -36.60
CA GLN A 210 19.78 -3.26 -37.60
C GLN A 210 19.45 -2.66 -38.97
N LEU A 211 18.88 -1.44 -39.01
CA LEU A 211 18.62 -0.72 -40.26
C LEU A 211 19.90 -0.24 -40.94
N GLU A 212 20.92 0.15 -40.17
CA GLU A 212 22.24 0.51 -40.69
C GLU A 212 22.96 -0.70 -41.31
N VAL A 213 22.88 -1.88 -40.69
CA VAL A 213 23.50 -3.13 -41.21
C VAL A 213 22.84 -3.61 -42.51
N ARG A 214 21.55 -3.32 -42.73
CA ARG A 214 20.82 -3.79 -43.93
C ARG A 214 20.99 -2.89 -45.16
N ARG A 215 21.61 -1.71 -44.99
CA ARG A 215 21.89 -0.75 -46.07
C ARG A 215 23.35 -0.78 -46.54
N GLY A 216 24.21 -1.58 -45.90
CA GLY A 216 25.60 -1.83 -46.28
C GLY A 216 25.75 -3.09 -47.11
#